data_AF-A0A838TQQ6-F1
#
_entry.id   AF-A0A838TQQ6-F1
#
_cell.length_a   1.000
_cell.length_b   1.000
_cell.length_c   1.000
_cell.angle_alpha   90.00
_cell.angle_beta   90.00
_cell.angle_gamma   90.00
#
_symmetry.space_group_name_H-M   'P 1'
#
loop_
_entity.id
_entity.type
_entity.pdbx_description
1 polymer ?
#
loop_
_entity_poly.entity_id
_entity_poly.type
_entity_poly.pdbx_seq_one_letter_code
_entity_poly.pdbx_strand_id
1 'polypeptide(L)' 'FGGQQIRLLAFWDKDNEIETLVFATHGFIKKVDKVPANEIERAINIRKKYFESNLKK' A
#
# COMPACT_ATOMS: atom_id res chain seq x y z
N PHE A 1 -11.95 -5.54 24.89
CA PHE A 1 -11.75 -4.92 23.57
C PHE A 1 -11.38 -6.01 22.57
N GLY A 2 -12.32 -6.47 21.72
CA GLY A 2 -12.18 -7.71 20.94
C GLY A 2 -12.73 -7.66 19.51
N GLY A 3 -12.71 -6.48 18.87
CA GLY A 3 -13.12 -6.34 17.48
C GLY A 3 -12.05 -6.82 16.50
N GLN A 4 -12.47 -7.32 15.33
CA GLN A 4 -11.54 -7.58 14.23
C GLN A 4 -10.81 -6.29 13.86
N GLN A 5 -9.48 -6.34 13.91
CA GLN A 5 -8.62 -5.23 13.52
C GLN A 5 -8.26 -5.37 12.04
N ILE A 6 -8.46 -4.31 11.26
CA ILE A 6 -8.07 -4.24 9.85
C ILE A 6 -6.82 -3.36 9.75
N ARG A 7 -5.84 -3.80 8.96
CA ARG A 7 -4.67 -3.02 8.58
C ARG A 7 -4.75 -2.68 7.10
N LEU A 8 -4.39 -1.46 6.75
CA LEU A 8 -4.32 -0.96 5.38
C LEU A 8 -2.85 -0.65 5.06
N LEU A 9 -2.37 -1.13 3.91
CA LEU A 9 -1.07 -0.70 3.38
C LEU A 9 -1.29 0.38 2.33
N ALA A 10 -0.42 1.38 2.34
CA ALA A 10 -0.47 2.51 1.43
C ALA A 10 0.94 3.02 1.13
N PHE A 11 1.11 3.73 0.02
CA PHE A 11 2.36 4.38 -0.34
C PHE A 11 2.08 5.79 -0.87
N TRP A 12 3.04 6.69 -0.63
CA TRP A 12 2.97 8.07 -1.10
C TRP A 12 3.57 8.15 -2.50
N ASP A 13 2.84 8.76 -3.40
CA ASP A 13 3.39 9.31 -4.63
C ASP A 13 3.75 10.78 -4.39
N LYS A 14 5.02 11.09 -4.59
CA LYS A 14 5.63 12.41 -4.38
C LYS A 14 6.22 12.97 -5.67
N ASP A 15 5.84 12.42 -6.82
CA ASP A 15 6.35 12.88 -8.12
C ASP A 15 5.89 14.33 -8.43
N ASN A 16 4.80 14.79 -7.82
CA ASN A 16 4.37 16.18 -7.88
C ASN A 16 4.78 16.94 -6.60
N GLU A 17 5.47 18.08 -6.76
CA GLU A 17 5.94 18.94 -5.67
C GLU A 17 4.80 19.68 -4.95
N ILE A 18 3.64 19.84 -5.61
CA ILE A 18 2.51 20.63 -5.13
C ILE A 18 1.50 19.76 -4.36
N GLU A 19 1.30 18.51 -4.80
CA GLU A 19 0.31 17.60 -4.22
C GLU A 19 0.91 16.20 -4.02
N THR A 20 0.98 15.76 -2.76
CA THR A 20 1.34 14.37 -2.43
C THR A 20 0.10 13.50 -2.50
N LEU A 21 0.08 12.55 -3.44
CA LEU A 21 -1.01 11.58 -3.53
C LEU A 21 -0.75 10.39 -2.60
N VAL A 22 -1.78 10.05 -1.81
CA VAL A 22 -1.78 8.90 -0.92
C VAL A 22 -2.54 7.75 -1.59
N PHE A 23 -1.84 6.68 -1.97
CA PHE A 23 -2.48 5.51 -2.59
C PHE A 23 -2.56 4.33 -1.62
N ALA A 24 -3.78 3.94 -1.24
CA ALA A 24 -4.04 2.74 -0.45
C ALA A 24 -4.10 1.51 -1.37
N THR A 25 -3.25 0.50 -1.11
CA THR A 25 -3.17 -0.69 -1.97
C THR A 25 -4.29 -1.68 -1.68
N HIS A 26 -4.36 -2.17 -0.44
CA HIS A 26 -5.33 -3.16 0.01
C HIS A 26 -5.35 -3.25 1.53
N GLY A 27 -6.48 -3.72 2.06
CA GLY A 27 -6.66 -4.00 3.49
C GLY A 27 -6.61 -5.49 3.78
N PHE A 28 -6.22 -5.84 5.01
CA PHE A 28 -6.25 -7.22 5.51
C PHE A 28 -6.56 -7.28 6.99
N ILE A 29 -7.16 -8.39 7.44
CA ILE A 29 -7.44 -8.62 8.86
C ILE A 29 -6.12 -8.92 9.58
N LYS A 30 -5.84 -8.21 10.67
CA LYS A 30 -4.70 -8.47 11.53
C LYS A 30 -4.88 -9.83 12.22
N LYS A 31 -4.12 -10.82 11.76
CA LYS A 31 -4.04 -12.15 12.38
C LYS A 31 -2.92 -12.25 13.42
N VAL A 32 -1.82 -11.53 13.20
CA VAL A 32 -0.64 -11.49 14.07
C VAL A 32 -0.12 -10.05 14.16
N ASP A 33 0.71 -9.76 15.17
CA ASP A 33 1.25 -8.41 15.37
C ASP A 33 2.19 -7.97 14.25
N LYS A 34 3.01 -8.89 13.74
CA LYS A 34 3.88 -8.61 12.59
C LYS A 34 3.08 -8.55 11.30
N VAL A 35 3.42 -7.63 10.39
CA VAL A 35 2.83 -7.64 9.04
C VAL A 35 3.41 -8.83 8.27
N PRO A 36 2.58 -9.74 7.73
CA PRO A 36 3.07 -10.85 6.91
C PRO A 36 3.88 -10.37 5.70
N ALA A 37 4.99 -11.04 5.39
CA ALA A 37 5.90 -10.60 4.32
C ALA A 37 5.22 -10.59 2.94
N ASN A 38 4.30 -11.52 2.68
CA ASN A 38 3.52 -11.58 1.45
C ASN A 38 2.60 -10.35 1.26
N GLU A 39 2.05 -9.79 2.34
CA GLU A 39 1.24 -8.56 2.28
C GLU A 39 2.10 -7.34 1.90
N ILE A 40 3.33 -7.29 2.42
CA ILE A 40 4.32 -6.25 2.09
C ILE A 40 4.74 -6.37 0.63
N GLU A 41 5.12 -7.57 0.19
CA GLU A 41 5.56 -7.83 -1.19
C GLU A 41 4.45 -7.50 -2.20
N ARG A 42 3.20 -7.86 -1.89
CA ARG A 42 2.03 -7.48 -2.69
C ARG A 42 1.90 -5.97 -2.83
N ALA A 43 2.03 -5.22 -1.73
CA ALA A 43 1.96 -3.76 -1.77
C ALA A 43 3.11 -3.14 -2.60
N ILE A 44 4.32 -3.67 -2.48
CA ILE A 44 5.48 -3.26 -3.30
C ILE A 44 5.23 -3.51 -4.79
N ASN A 45 4.68 -4.68 -5.14
CA ASN A 45 4.38 -5.01 -6.54
C ASN A 45 3.28 -4.12 -7.13
N ILE A 46 2.25 -3.76 -6.35
CA ILE A 46 1.22 -2.80 -6.76
C ILE A 46 1.85 -1.42 -7.00
N ARG A 47 2.69 -0.95 -6.07
CA ARG A 47 3.42 0.31 -6.20
C ARG A 47 4.29 0.34 -7.47
N LYS A 48 5.08 -0.71 -7.73
CA LYS A 48 5.91 -0.80 -8.94
C LYS A 48 5.08 -0.68 -10.21
N LYS A 49 3.98 -1.45 -10.30
CA LYS A 49 3.06 -1.40 -11.44
C LYS A 49 2.44 -0.01 -11.64
N TYR A 50 2.09 0.67 -10.55
CA TYR A 50 1.57 2.04 -10.60
C TYR A 50 2.57 2.99 -11.28
N PHE A 51 3.81 3.06 -10.80
CA PHE A 51 4.83 3.93 -11.38
C PHE A 51 5.24 3.50 -12.81
N GLU A 52 5.32 2.20 -13.09
CA GLU A 52 5.57 1.70 -14.46
C GLU A 52 4.47 2.10 -15.44
N SER A 53 3.20 2.13 -15.01
CA SER A 53 2.08 2.58 -15.85
C SER A 53 2.09 4.09 -16.10
N ASN A 54 2.59 4.88 -15.14
CA ASN A 54 2.73 6.33 -15.28
C ASN A 54 3.86 6.71 -16.26
N LEU A 55 4.94 5.92 -16.33
CA LEU A 55 6.07 6.15 -17.25
C LEU A 55 5.78 5.81 -18.72
N LYS A 56 4.69 5.06 -19.00
CA LYS A 56 4.31 4.63 -20.36
C LYS A 56 3.24 5.51 -21.00
N LYS A 57 2.91 6.64 -20.38
CA LYS A 57 1.99 7.65 -20.90
C LYS A 57 2.79 8.74 -21.62
#